data_AF-Q5NVX3-F1
#
_entry.id   AF-Q5NVX3-F1
#
_cell.length_a   1.000
_cell.length_b   1.000
_cell.length_c   1.000
_cell.angle_alpha   90.00
_cell.angle_beta   90.00
_cell.angle_gamma   90.00
#
_symmetry.space_group_name_H-M   'P 1'
#
loop_
_entity.id
_entity.type
_entity.pdbx_description
1 polymer ?
#
loop_
_entity_poly.entity_id
_entity_poly.type
_entity_poly.pdbx_seq_one_letter_code
_entity_poly.pdbx_strand_id
1 'polypeptide(L)'
;MEMVDESGTTPHIGRDVHTHTLRDIIAAINIARIKGVPVGKREVEPSKGEIRVIQEASRSMSSGRATIPRYLARQVARGEITIDEAIAMHKKNVGNGSENGNGER
;
A
#
# COMPACT_ATOMS: atom_id res chain seq x y z
N MET A 1 -47.04 -44.31 -25.70
CA MET A 1 -45.59 -44.37 -25.44
C MET A 1 -44.97 -43.17 -26.12
N GLU A 2 -44.31 -42.32 -25.35
CA GLU A 2 -43.70 -41.09 -25.83
C GLU A 2 -42.29 -41.40 -26.35
N MET A 3 -41.97 -40.92 -27.55
CA MET A 3 -40.69 -41.11 -28.22
C MET A 3 -39.89 -39.82 -28.08
N VAL A 4 -38.73 -39.90 -27.44
CA VAL A 4 -37.84 -38.76 -27.22
C VAL A 4 -36.64 -38.85 -28.17
N ASP A 5 -36.35 -37.76 -28.86
CA ASP A 5 -35.16 -37.63 -29.70
C ASP A 5 -34.04 -36.96 -28.88
N GLU A 6 -32.98 -37.72 -28.62
CA GLU A 6 -31.82 -37.31 -27.82
C GLU A 6 -30.75 -36.57 -28.64
N SER A 7 -31.06 -36.19 -29.88
CA SER A 7 -30.17 -35.45 -30.79
C SER A 7 -29.93 -34.01 -30.32
N GLY A 8 -29.09 -33.85 -29.29
CA GLY A 8 -28.70 -32.56 -28.73
C GLY A 8 -28.02 -32.60 -27.36
N THR A 9 -27.73 -33.78 -26.82
CA THR A 9 -27.22 -33.92 -25.44
C THR A 9 -25.70 -33.79 -25.30
N THR A 10 -24.95 -33.60 -26.39
CA THR A 10 -23.50 -33.35 -26.31
C THR A 10 -23.26 -31.87 -25.97
N PRO A 11 -22.71 -31.54 -24.77
CA PRO A 11 -22.39 -30.17 -24.43
C PRO A 11 -21.29 -29.66 -25.37
N HIS A 12 -21.60 -28.59 -26.10
CA HIS A 12 -20.64 -27.92 -26.97
C HIS A 12 -19.63 -27.15 -26.11
N ILE A 13 -18.54 -27.79 -25.68
CA ILE A 13 -17.31 -27.05 -25.38
C ILE A 13 -16.42 -27.11 -26.64
N GLY A 14 -16.46 -26.00 -27.37
CA GLY A 14 -15.60 -25.73 -28.51
C GLY A 14 -14.12 -25.83 -28.13
N ARG A 15 -13.34 -26.27 -29.11
CA ARG A 15 -11.96 -26.75 -29.00
C ARG A 15 -10.90 -25.67 -28.73
N ASP A 16 -11.27 -24.50 -28.17
CA ASP A 16 -10.34 -23.37 -28.01
C ASP A 16 -10.48 -22.51 -26.73
N VAL A 17 -11.40 -22.80 -25.80
CA VAL A 17 -11.69 -21.85 -24.69
C VAL A 17 -11.15 -22.27 -23.31
N HIS A 18 -10.60 -23.46 -23.12
CA HIS A 18 -10.43 -23.99 -21.75
C HIS A 18 -9.02 -24.43 -21.36
N THR A 19 -7.97 -24.17 -22.13
CA THR A 19 -6.61 -24.56 -21.71
C THR A 19 -5.91 -23.45 -20.93
N HIS A 20 -6.02 -22.19 -21.35
CA HIS A 20 -5.28 -21.09 -20.72
C HIS A 20 -5.82 -20.73 -19.34
N THR A 21 -7.14 -20.58 -19.21
CA THR A 21 -7.82 -20.29 -17.94
C THR A 21 -7.56 -21.39 -16.90
N LEU A 22 -7.60 -22.67 -17.31
CA LEU A 22 -7.29 -23.78 -16.40
C LEU A 22 -5.81 -23.75 -15.96
N ARG A 23 -4.88 -23.33 -16.84
CA ARG A 23 -3.46 -23.20 -16.49
C ARG A 23 -3.20 -22.07 -15.50
N ASP A 24 -3.87 -20.93 -15.65
CA ASP A 24 -3.73 -19.80 -14.74
C ASP A 24 -4.29 -20.12 -13.34
N ILE A 25 -5.42 -20.82 -13.29
CA ILE A 25 -6.00 -21.33 -12.03
C ILE A 25 -5.03 -22.28 -11.34
N ILE A 26 -4.47 -23.26 -12.07
CA ILE A 26 -3.48 -24.20 -11.52
C ILE A 26 -2.22 -23.46 -11.04
N ALA A 27 -1.74 -22.47 -11.79
CA ALA A 27 -0.59 -21.65 -11.41
C ALA A 27 -0.84 -20.87 -10.11
N ALA A 28 -2.00 -20.22 -9.97
CA ALA A 28 -2.38 -19.51 -8.75
C ALA A 28 -2.43 -20.43 -7.53
N ILE A 29 -3.01 -21.62 -7.66
CA ILE A 29 -3.05 -22.63 -6.59
C ILE A 29 -1.63 -23.07 -6.21
N ASN A 30 -0.75 -23.29 -7.19
CA ASN A 30 0.63 -23.68 -6.93
C ASN A 30 1.40 -22.55 -6.22
N ILE A 31 1.27 -21.30 -6.67
CA ILE A 31 1.92 -20.14 -6.05
C ILE A 31 1.46 -19.96 -4.60
N ALA A 32 0.15 -20.10 -4.34
CA ALA A 32 -0.40 -20.02 -2.98
C ALA A 32 0.16 -21.09 -2.03
N ARG A 33 0.61 -22.23 -2.56
CA ARG A 33 1.21 -23.34 -1.78
C ARG A 33 2.72 -23.22 -1.60
N ILE A 34 3.40 -22.35 -2.35
CA ILE A 34 4.84 -22.13 -2.21
C ILE A 34 5.08 -21.39 -0.89
N LYS A 35 5.91 -21.97 -0.01
CA LYS A 35 6.36 -21.29 1.21
C LYS A 35 7.15 -20.04 0.81
N GLY A 36 6.68 -18.88 1.25
CA GLY A 36 7.39 -17.62 1.03
C GLY A 36 8.76 -17.64 1.71
N VAL A 37 9.75 -17.01 1.07
CA VAL A 37 11.04 -16.69 1.69
C VAL A 37 10.93 -15.29 2.29
N PRO A 38 11.33 -15.06 3.56
CA PRO A 38 11.39 -13.72 4.10
C PRO A 38 12.42 -12.92 3.29
N VAL A 39 11.93 -12.02 2.45
CA VAL A 39 12.77 -11.02 1.80
C VAL A 39 13.09 -9.94 2.83
N GLY A 40 14.35 -9.47 2.85
CA GLY A 40 14.77 -8.38 3.73
C GLY A 40 14.01 -7.09 3.47
N LYS A 41 14.22 -6.07 4.31
CA LYS A 41 13.67 -4.73 4.07
C LYS A 41 14.17 -4.24 2.71
N ARG A 42 13.24 -4.00 1.78
CA ARG A 42 13.52 -3.35 0.51
C ARG A 42 13.28 -1.87 0.69
N GLU A 43 14.29 -1.04 0.42
CA GLU A 43 14.09 0.40 0.33
C GLU A 43 13.26 0.69 -0.91
N VAL A 44 11.97 0.93 -0.70
CA VAL A 44 11.06 1.44 -1.73
C VAL A 44 10.87 2.92 -1.42
N GLU A 45 11.09 3.77 -2.42
CA GLU A 45 10.79 5.19 -2.26
C GLU A 45 9.28 5.40 -2.16
N PRO A 46 8.78 6.01 -1.08
CA PRO A 46 7.37 6.31 -0.93
C PRO A 46 6.86 7.19 -2.06
N SER A 47 5.70 6.85 -2.60
CA SER A 47 5.05 7.65 -3.62
C SER A 47 4.59 9.00 -3.05
N LYS A 48 4.33 9.95 -3.95
CA LYS A 48 3.75 11.25 -3.59
C LYS A 48 2.38 11.10 -2.91
N GLY A 49 1.59 10.10 -3.31
CA GLY A 49 0.28 9.81 -2.74
C GLY A 49 0.37 9.33 -1.30
N GLU A 50 1.27 8.38 -1.02
CA GLU A 50 1.51 7.87 0.33
C GLU A 50 2.00 8.97 1.27
N ILE A 51 2.94 9.80 0.81
CA ILE A 51 3.39 10.98 1.56
C ILE A 51 2.21 11.88 1.92
N ARG A 52 1.31 12.15 0.96
CA ARG A 52 0.15 13.01 1.17
C ARG A 52 -0.81 12.44 2.21
N VAL A 53 -1.12 11.13 2.13
CA VAL A 53 -1.97 10.44 3.10
C VAL A 53 -1.41 10.59 4.51
N ILE A 54 -0.09 10.43 4.68
CA ILE A 54 0.56 10.59 5.99
C ILE A 54 0.47 12.03 6.50
N GLN A 55 0.63 13.03 5.63
CA GLN A 55 0.48 14.43 6.01
C GLN A 55 -0.95 14.77 6.46
N GLU A 56 -1.95 14.23 5.76
CA GLU A 56 -3.35 14.37 6.12
C GLU A 56 -3.67 13.67 7.45
N ALA A 57 -3.13 12.46 7.67
CA ALA A 57 -3.23 11.73 8.93
C ALA A 57 -2.60 12.52 10.09
N SER A 58 -1.39 13.05 9.90
CA SER A 58 -0.74 13.94 10.88
C SER A 58 -1.60 15.15 11.23
N ARG A 59 -2.21 15.78 10.23
CA ARG A 59 -3.10 16.93 10.46
C ARG A 59 -4.32 16.52 11.27
N SER A 60 -4.93 15.38 10.96
CA SER A 60 -6.07 14.85 11.71
C SER A 60 -5.72 14.53 13.17
N MET A 61 -4.61 13.81 13.40
CA MET A 61 -4.14 13.43 14.74
C MET A 61 -3.72 14.62 15.61
N SER A 62 -3.26 15.70 14.99
CA SER A 62 -2.97 16.95 15.69
C SER A 62 -4.19 17.86 15.90
N SER A 63 -5.41 17.36 15.63
CA SER A 63 -6.66 18.13 15.66
C SER A 63 -6.61 19.36 14.74
N GLY A 64 -5.98 19.22 13.58
CA GLY A 64 -5.84 20.27 12.57
C GLY A 64 -4.66 21.23 12.77
N ARG A 65 -3.88 21.08 13.86
CA ARG A 65 -2.88 22.07 14.28
C ARG A 65 -1.51 21.91 13.64
N ALA A 66 -1.17 20.72 13.15
CA ALA A 66 0.17 20.44 12.65
C ALA A 66 0.16 19.44 11.49
N THR A 67 0.73 19.86 10.35
CA THR A 67 1.00 19.00 9.20
C THR A 67 2.50 18.76 9.15
N ILE A 68 2.94 17.52 9.33
CA ILE A 68 4.38 17.22 9.27
C ILE A 68 4.97 17.51 7.88
N PRO A 69 6.22 17.98 7.82
CA PRO A 69 6.94 18.21 6.56
C PRO A 69 7.21 16.89 5.83
N ARG A 70 7.41 16.99 4.51
CA ARG A 70 7.61 15.86 3.60
C ARG A 70 8.71 14.89 4.04
N TYR A 71 9.80 15.39 4.64
CA TYR A 71 10.90 14.53 5.07
C TYR A 71 10.49 13.60 6.22
N LEU A 72 9.68 14.06 7.19
CA LEU A 72 9.15 13.22 8.27
C LEU A 72 8.11 12.23 7.73
N ALA A 73 7.23 12.68 6.83
CA ALA A 73 6.26 11.80 6.19
C ALA A 73 6.93 10.64 5.42
N ARG A 74 8.12 10.89 4.84
CA ARG A 74 8.92 9.85 4.18
C ARG A 74 9.46 8.83 5.18
N GLN A 75 9.99 9.27 6.32
CA GLN A 75 10.48 8.36 7.37
C GLN A 75 9.36 7.49 7.94
N VAL A 76 8.17 8.07 8.12
CA VAL A 76 6.96 7.32 8.51
C VAL A 76 6.60 6.27 7.45
N ALA A 77 6.57 6.66 6.16
CA ALA A 77 6.24 5.73 5.07
C ALA A 77 7.23 4.57 4.94
N ARG A 78 8.49 4.79 5.32
CA ARG A 78 9.53 3.75 5.36
C ARG A 78 9.47 2.89 6.63
N GLY A 79 8.61 3.24 7.59
CA GLY A 79 8.52 2.58 8.88
C GLY A 79 9.73 2.84 9.78
N GLU A 80 10.45 3.94 9.57
CA GLU A 80 11.60 4.36 10.38
C GLU A 80 11.14 5.01 11.69
N ILE A 81 10.02 5.74 11.65
CA ILE A 81 9.37 6.39 12.80
C ILE A 81 7.84 6.27 12.68
N THR A 82 7.15 6.44 13.79
CA THR A 82 5.68 6.51 13.85
C THR A 82 5.15 7.92 13.54
N ILE A 83 3.86 8.03 13.24
CA ILE A 83 3.21 9.34 13.01
C ILE A 83 3.29 10.23 14.25
N ASP A 84 3.10 9.65 15.45
CA ASP A 84 3.16 10.40 16.71
C ASP A 84 4.56 10.96 16.97
N GLU A 85 5.60 10.15 16.75
CA GLU A 85 7.00 10.59 16.84
C GLU A 85 7.29 11.71 15.84
N ALA A 86 6.81 11.57 14.60
CA ALA A 86 6.95 12.61 13.59
C ALA A 86 6.27 13.93 14.01
N ILE A 87 5.07 13.89 14.58
CA ILE A 87 4.37 15.07 15.09
C ILE A 87 5.16 15.72 16.24
N ALA A 88 5.66 14.93 17.18
CA ALA A 88 6.43 15.41 18.31
C ALA A 88 7.74 16.10 17.85
N MET A 89 8.46 15.48 16.92
CA MET A 89 9.67 16.06 16.32
C MET A 89 9.38 17.36 15.58
N HIS A 90 8.26 17.43 14.85
CA HIS A 90 7.86 18.65 14.16
C HIS A 90 7.56 19.79 15.15
N LYS A 91 6.82 19.52 16.23
CA LYS A 91 6.54 20.51 17.29
C LYS A 91 7.82 21.04 17.94
N LYS A 92 8.78 20.15 18.25
CA LYS A 92 10.08 20.53 18.83
C LYS A 92 10.87 21.45 17.91
N ASN A 93 10.89 21.17 16.61
CA ASN A 93 11.59 22.01 15.62
C ASN A 93 10.94 23.40 15.47
N VAL A 94 9.60 23.48 15.50
CA VAL A 94 8.89 24.77 15.46
C VAL A 94 9.21 25.63 16.70
N GLY A 95 9.37 25.02 17.87
CA GLY A 95 9.76 25.71 19.10
C GLY A 95 11.19 26.28 19.06
N ASN A 96 12.15 25.51 18.52
CA ASN A 96 13.56 25.93 18.46
C ASN A 96 13.86 27.06 17.46
N GLY A 97 12.98 27.30 16.48
CA GLY A 97 13.17 28.35 15.48
C GLY A 97 12.94 29.79 15.97
N SER A 98 12.42 29.97 17.20
CA SER A 98 12.11 31.30 17.76
C SER A 98 13.23 31.90 18.65
N GLU A 99 14.33 31.19 18.92
CA GLU A 99 15.39 31.66 19.84
C GLU A 99 16.64 32.24 19.14
N ASN A 100 16.74 32.20 17.80
CA ASN A 100 17.93 32.65 17.06
C ASN A 100 17.67 33.91 16.18
N GLY A 101 17.11 34.96 16.78
CA GLY A 101 16.70 36.17 16.04
C GLY A 101 17.17 37.52 16.61
N ASN A 102 18.18 37.58 17.49
CA ASN A 102 18.73 38.86 17.95
C ASN A 102 20.23 38.79 18.29
N GLY A 103 21.01 39.53 17.50
CA GLY A 103 22.46 39.66 17.54
C GLY A 103 22.94 39.64 16.09
N GLU A 104 23.07 40.77 15.43
CA GLU A 104 24.18 41.70 15.64
C GLU A 104 23.75 43.18 15.53
N ARG A 105 24.46 44.00 16.30
CA ARG A 105 24.36 45.46 16.37
C ARG A 105 25.16 46.11 15.25
#